data_AF-A0A7S4HCD2-F1
#
_entry.id   AF-A0A7S4HCD2-F1
#
_cell.length_a   1.000
_cell.length_b   1.000
_cell.length_c   1.000
_cell.angle_alpha   90.00
_cell.angle_beta   90.00
_cell.angle_gamma   90.00
#
_symmetry.space_group_name_H-M   'P 1'
#
loop_
_entity.id
_entity.type
_entity.pdbx_description
1 polymer ?
#
loop_
_entity_poly.entity_id
_entity_poly.type
_entity_poly.pdbx_seq_one_letter_code
_entity_poly.pdbx_strand_id
1 'polypeptide(L)'
;YALAGYRWAVDMAPLDGSPLATELAAHAARHPAQATIKLEVIFPGGFPMEPPFVRVVTPRFAFHTGHVTVGGSICMELLTSSGWRPTYTVESVLIQIRSSFVEGGGRLDPSRAHVPYSPHEAREAFQRVARQHGWEK
;
A
#
# COMPACT_ATOMS: atom_id res chain seq x y z
N TYR A 1 -8.20 8.47 -18.47
CA TYR A 1 -8.65 7.29 -17.72
C TYR A 1 -10.05 7.55 -17.20
N ALA A 2 -11.06 7.21 -18.02
CA ALA A 2 -12.45 7.19 -17.59
C ALA A 2 -12.72 5.93 -16.75
N LEU A 3 -13.71 6.06 -15.86
CA LEU A 3 -14.14 5.23 -14.72
C LEU A 3 -14.54 3.77 -15.02
N ALA A 4 -13.78 3.00 -15.80
CA ALA A 4 -14.03 1.56 -15.95
C ALA A 4 -13.25 0.78 -14.87
N GLY A 5 -13.79 0.73 -13.65
CA GLY A 5 -13.18 -0.02 -12.55
C GLY A 5 -13.98 0.09 -11.25
N TYR A 6 -13.71 -0.79 -10.31
CA TYR A 6 -14.23 -0.73 -8.93
C TYR A 6 -13.09 -0.57 -7.94
N ARG A 7 -13.41 -0.21 -6.70
CA ARG A 7 -12.42 0.02 -5.64
C ARG A 7 -12.84 -0.61 -4.33
N TRP A 8 -11.88 -1.11 -3.58
CA TRP A 8 -12.07 -1.55 -2.19
C TRP A 8 -11.30 -0.63 -1.24
N ALA A 9 -11.92 -0.31 -0.11
CA ALA A 9 -11.24 0.22 1.06
C ALA A 9 -10.96 -0.95 2.01
N VAL A 10 -9.71 -1.07 2.44
CA VAL A 10 -9.27 -2.16 3.33
C VAL A 10 -8.65 -1.52 4.57
N ASP A 11 -9.23 -1.81 5.73
CA ASP A 11 -8.59 -1.51 7.01
C ASP A 11 -7.76 -2.72 7.42
N MET A 12 -6.44 -2.59 7.36
CA MET A 12 -5.50 -3.67 7.63
C MET A 12 -4.87 -3.52 9.01
N ALA A 13 -5.09 -4.50 9.89
CA ALA A 13 -4.34 -4.59 11.14
C ALA A 13 -2.85 -4.92 10.86
N PRO A 14 -1.91 -4.34 11.60
CA PRO A 14 -0.51 -4.74 11.56
C PRO A 14 -0.35 -6.17 12.11
N LEU A 15 0.81 -6.80 11.87
CA LEU A 15 1.13 -8.05 12.57
C LEU A 15 1.41 -7.74 14.06
N ASP A 16 0.83 -8.55 14.94
CA ASP A 16 0.97 -8.40 16.38
C ASP A 16 2.43 -8.49 16.83
N GLY A 17 2.80 -7.71 17.85
CA GLY A 17 4.16 -7.65 18.38
C GLY A 17 5.18 -6.90 17.50
N SER A 18 4.80 -6.44 16.30
CA SER A 18 5.69 -5.65 15.46
C SER A 18 5.87 -4.21 15.99
N PRO A 19 7.01 -3.55 15.73
CA PRO A 19 7.18 -2.13 16.05
C PRO A 19 6.10 -1.25 15.41
N LEU A 20 5.67 -1.59 14.19
CA LEU A 20 4.60 -0.91 13.47
C LEU A 20 3.27 -0.98 14.23
N ALA A 21 2.94 -2.12 14.85
CA ALA A 21 1.73 -2.26 15.66
C ALA A 21 1.72 -1.31 16.86
N THR A 22 2.84 -1.22 17.58
CA THR A 22 3.01 -0.29 18.70
C THR A 22 2.86 1.16 18.26
N GLU A 23 3.44 1.53 17.12
CA GLU A 23 3.34 2.90 16.60
C GLU A 23 1.94 3.26 16.12
N LEU A 24 1.24 2.33 15.48
CA LEU A 24 -0.16 2.51 15.07
C LEU A 24 -1.07 2.71 16.28
N ALA A 25 -0.88 1.93 17.34
CA ALA A 25 -1.62 2.12 18.60
C ALA A 25 -1.35 3.49 19.22
N ALA A 26 -0.08 3.91 19.30
CA ALA A 26 0.30 5.22 19.81
C ALA A 26 -0.22 6.38 18.93
N HIS A 27 -0.29 6.19 17.62
CA HIS A 27 -0.88 7.15 16.68
C HIS A 27 -2.39 7.26 16.88
N ALA A 28 -3.10 6.13 16.95
CA ALA A 28 -4.55 6.07 17.20
C ALA A 28 -4.95 6.66 18.57
N ALA A 29 -4.06 6.65 19.56
CA ALA A 29 -4.31 7.30 20.85
C ALA A 29 -4.22 8.84 20.78
N ARG A 30 -3.47 9.40 19.81
CA ARG A 30 -3.23 10.85 19.66
C ARG A 30 -4.11 11.51 18.60
N HIS A 31 -4.70 10.72 17.72
CA HIS A 31 -5.51 11.18 16.61
C HIS A 31 -6.81 10.37 16.56
N PRO A 32 -7.93 10.92 16.03
CA PRO A 32 -9.17 10.17 15.85
C PRO A 32 -9.04 9.15 14.69
N ALA A 33 -8.13 8.21 14.82
CA ALA A 33 -7.79 7.19 13.83
C ALA A 33 -7.86 5.80 14.47
N GLN A 34 -8.10 4.78 13.65
CA GLN A 34 -7.96 3.39 14.08
C GLN A 34 -6.48 2.99 14.04
N ALA A 35 -6.09 2.01 14.85
CA ALA A 35 -4.74 1.43 14.82
C ALA A 35 -4.56 0.46 13.63
N THR A 36 -4.91 0.92 12.43
CA THR A 36 -4.91 0.15 11.18
C THR A 36 -4.22 0.93 10.07
N ILE A 37 -3.72 0.19 9.07
CA ILE A 37 -3.20 0.73 7.82
C ILE A 37 -4.36 0.70 6.83
N LYS A 38 -4.84 1.87 6.44
CA LYS A 38 -5.91 2.01 5.45
C LYS A 38 -5.32 1.90 4.06
N LEU A 39 -5.80 0.93 3.29
CA LEU A 39 -5.41 0.72 1.91
C LEU A 39 -6.59 1.03 0.98
N GLU A 40 -6.25 1.44 -0.23
CA GLU A 40 -7.17 1.47 -1.37
C GLU A 40 -6.67 0.49 -2.43
N VAL A 41 -7.54 -0.43 -2.83
CA VAL A 41 -7.32 -1.35 -3.94
C VAL A 41 -8.18 -0.87 -5.10
N ILE A 42 -7.54 -0.54 -6.24
CA ILE A 42 -8.22 -0.07 -7.45
C ILE A 42 -8.12 -1.17 -8.51
N PHE A 43 -9.26 -1.68 -8.94
CA PHE A 43 -9.34 -2.71 -9.95
C PHE A 43 -9.56 -2.06 -11.32
N PRO A 44 -8.62 -2.22 -12.27
CA PRO A 44 -8.83 -1.71 -13.63
C PRO A 44 -9.89 -2.54 -14.36
N GLY A 45 -10.39 -2.01 -15.48
CA GLY A 45 -11.37 -2.72 -16.31
C GLY A 45 -10.85 -4.04 -16.89
N GLY A 46 -9.53 -4.23 -16.98
CA GLY A 46 -8.90 -5.48 -17.39
C GLY A 46 -8.68 -6.50 -16.26
N PHE A 47 -9.07 -6.22 -15.02
CA PHE A 47 -8.95 -7.18 -13.92
C PHE A 47 -9.83 -8.43 -14.17
N PRO A 48 -9.34 -9.67 -13.97
CA PRO A 48 -8.08 -10.06 -13.31
C PRO A 48 -6.87 -10.26 -14.22
N MET A 49 -6.97 -9.95 -15.52
CA MET A 49 -5.82 -10.05 -16.44
C MET A 49 -4.77 -8.97 -16.15
N GLU A 50 -5.22 -7.77 -15.77
CA GLU A 50 -4.38 -6.68 -15.28
C GLU A 50 -4.33 -6.67 -13.74
N PRO A 51 -3.18 -6.33 -13.13
CA PRO A 51 -3.07 -6.24 -11.68
C PRO A 51 -3.94 -5.12 -11.08
N PRO A 52 -4.39 -5.28 -9.83
CA PRO A 52 -4.96 -4.16 -9.09
C PRO A 52 -3.86 -3.18 -8.69
N PHE A 53 -4.17 -1.89 -8.68
CA PHE A 53 -3.31 -0.88 -8.08
C PHE A 53 -3.61 -0.75 -6.59
N VAL A 54 -2.65 -1.07 -5.73
CA VAL A 54 -2.79 -0.97 -4.28
C VAL A 54 -1.94 0.17 -3.73
N ARG A 55 -2.56 1.01 -2.89
CA ARG A 55 -1.87 2.10 -2.20
C ARG A 55 -2.28 2.18 -0.73
N VAL A 56 -1.37 2.70 0.09
CA VAL A 56 -1.67 3.20 1.42
C VAL A 56 -2.40 4.55 1.29
N VAL A 57 -3.47 4.71 2.07
CA VAL A 57 -4.21 5.96 2.24
C VAL A 57 -3.70 6.68 3.49
N THR A 58 -3.69 5.98 4.62
CA THR A 58 -3.19 6.45 5.92
C THR A 58 -2.73 5.25 6.75
N PRO A 59 -1.80 5.40 7.70
CA PRO A 59 -0.96 6.59 7.94
C PRO A 59 0.19 6.70 6.93
N ARG A 60 0.93 7.82 6.94
CA ARG A 60 2.20 7.90 6.21
C ARG A 60 3.29 7.08 6.88
N PHE A 61 4.02 6.36 6.05
CA PHE A 61 5.20 5.60 6.45
C PHE A 61 6.44 6.49 6.38
N ALA A 62 7.40 6.22 7.25
CA ALA A 62 8.73 6.78 7.16
C ALA A 62 9.38 6.36 5.83
N PHE A 63 10.16 7.25 5.25
CA PHE A 63 10.78 7.02 3.94
C PHE A 63 11.65 5.76 3.95
N HIS A 64 11.58 4.97 2.88
CA HIS A 64 12.28 3.68 2.72
C HIS A 64 11.91 2.58 3.74
N THR A 65 10.75 2.66 4.38
CA THR A 65 10.26 1.59 5.28
C THR A 65 9.00 0.91 4.73
N GLY A 66 8.83 -0.37 5.07
CA GLY A 66 7.62 -1.16 4.78
C GLY A 66 7.29 -1.34 3.29
N HIS A 67 8.27 -1.18 2.39
CA HIS A 67 8.03 -1.19 0.93
C HIS A 67 7.00 -0.14 0.44
N VAL A 68 6.73 0.89 1.25
CA VAL A 68 5.84 1.99 0.88
C VAL A 68 6.68 3.11 0.26
N THR A 69 6.30 3.54 -0.94
CA THR A 69 6.98 4.62 -1.64
C THR A 69 6.68 5.97 -0.98
N VAL A 70 7.44 7.01 -1.36
CA VAL A 70 7.20 8.38 -0.88
C VAL A 70 5.78 8.89 -1.15
N GLY A 71 5.09 8.33 -2.15
CA GLY A 71 3.70 8.67 -2.49
C GLY A 71 2.65 7.70 -1.94
N GLY A 72 3.05 6.69 -1.15
CA GLY A 72 2.10 5.73 -0.58
C GLY A 72 1.71 4.57 -1.49
N SER A 73 2.32 4.42 -2.68
CA SER A 73 2.20 3.17 -3.44
C SER A 73 3.04 2.06 -2.79
N ILE A 74 2.71 0.81 -3.07
CA ILE A 74 3.46 -0.34 -2.55
C ILE A 74 4.41 -0.85 -3.63
N CYS A 75 5.68 -1.04 -3.28
CA CYS A 75 6.72 -1.56 -4.17
C CYS A 75 6.79 -3.09 -4.03
N MET A 76 5.98 -3.80 -4.81
CA MET A 76 6.01 -5.26 -4.89
C MET A 76 5.83 -5.69 -6.35
N GLU A 77 6.66 -6.62 -6.81
CA GLU A 77 6.63 -7.12 -8.19
C GLU A 77 5.30 -7.78 -8.55
N LEU A 78 4.66 -8.47 -7.60
CA LEU A 78 3.35 -9.09 -7.83
C LEU A 78 2.24 -8.08 -8.15
N LEU A 79 2.43 -6.79 -7.87
CA LEU A 79 1.48 -5.72 -8.20
C LEU A 79 1.81 -5.05 -9.55
N THR A 80 2.72 -5.63 -10.34
CA THR A 80 3.08 -5.14 -11.68
C THR A 80 2.76 -6.15 -12.74
N SER A 81 2.67 -5.71 -14.00
CA SER A 81 2.41 -6.61 -15.14
C SER A 81 3.48 -7.69 -15.30
N SER A 82 4.69 -7.46 -14.75
CA SER A 82 5.79 -8.43 -14.77
C SER A 82 5.62 -9.59 -13.76
N GLY A 83 5.01 -9.34 -12.60
CA GLY A 83 4.85 -10.35 -11.54
C GLY A 83 3.42 -10.82 -11.29
N TRP A 84 2.43 -10.09 -11.80
CA TRP A 84 1.03 -10.41 -11.58
C TRP A 84 0.62 -11.71 -12.28
N ARG A 85 -0.20 -12.51 -11.59
CA ARG A 85 -0.83 -13.70 -12.16
C ARG A 85 -2.33 -13.62 -11.87
N PRO A 86 -3.22 -13.79 -12.87
CA PRO A 86 -4.67 -13.77 -12.68
C PRO A 86 -5.20 -14.84 -11.70
N THR A 87 -4.37 -15.84 -11.38
CA THR A 87 -4.67 -16.87 -10.38
C THR A 87 -4.48 -16.40 -8.94
N TYR A 88 -3.88 -15.23 -8.70
CA TYR A 88 -3.77 -14.68 -7.35
C TYR A 88 -5.13 -14.19 -6.85
N THR A 89 -5.50 -14.62 -5.65
CA THR A 89 -6.64 -14.06 -4.94
C THR A 89 -6.26 -12.71 -4.35
N VAL A 90 -7.21 -11.77 -4.30
CA VAL A 90 -6.98 -10.46 -3.66
C VAL A 90 -6.61 -10.64 -2.18
N GLU A 91 -7.18 -11.66 -1.51
CA GLU A 91 -6.83 -12.01 -0.14
C GLU A 91 -5.35 -12.40 0.01
N SER A 92 -4.82 -13.28 -0.84
CA SER A 92 -3.41 -13.70 -0.73
C SER A 92 -2.44 -12.55 -1.04
N VAL A 93 -2.84 -11.63 -1.93
CA VAL A 93 -2.13 -10.38 -2.20
C VAL A 93 -2.10 -9.48 -0.97
N LEU A 94 -3.25 -9.28 -0.30
CA LEU A 94 -3.34 -8.47 0.91
C LEU A 94 -2.54 -9.07 2.07
N ILE A 95 -2.51 -10.40 2.20
CA ILE A 95 -1.67 -11.08 3.20
C ILE A 95 -0.18 -10.81 2.92
N GLN A 96 0.26 -10.94 1.67
CA GLN A 96 1.64 -10.66 1.28
C GLN A 96 2.03 -9.19 1.51
N ILE A 97 1.14 -8.24 1.21
CA ILE A 97 1.31 -6.82 1.52
C ILE A 97 1.46 -6.60 3.03
N ARG A 98 0.63 -7.26 3.84
CA ARG A 98 0.72 -7.15 5.31
C ARG A 98 2.07 -7.62 5.83
N SER A 99 2.58 -8.73 5.30
CA SER A 99 3.90 -9.26 5.67
C SER A 99 5.02 -8.31 5.24
N SER A 100 4.95 -7.76 4.01
CA SER A 100 5.99 -6.87 3.50
C SER A 100 6.14 -5.59 4.31
N PHE A 101 5.05 -5.07 4.91
CA PHE A 101 5.17 -3.94 5.83
C PHE A 101 6.10 -4.22 7.01
N VAL A 102 6.11 -5.45 7.53
CA VAL A 102 6.98 -5.83 8.65
C VAL A 102 8.38 -6.21 8.18
N GLU A 103 8.48 -6.99 7.10
CA GLU A 103 9.77 -7.39 6.50
C GLU A 103 10.59 -6.17 6.07
N GLY A 104 9.93 -5.16 5.49
CA GLY A 104 10.54 -3.88 5.13
C GLY A 104 10.79 -2.94 6.30
N GLY A 105 10.61 -3.40 7.55
CA GLY A 105 10.82 -2.60 8.75
C GLY A 105 9.92 -1.38 8.84
N GLY A 106 8.64 -1.50 8.46
CA GLY A 106 7.66 -0.41 8.40
C GLY A 106 7.60 0.42 9.69
N ARG A 107 7.71 1.74 9.54
CA ARG A 107 7.59 2.74 10.61
C ARG A 107 6.68 3.87 10.15
N LEU A 108 6.06 4.56 11.08
CA LEU A 108 5.27 5.75 10.76
C LEU A 108 6.16 6.98 10.55
N ASP A 109 5.79 7.87 9.63
CA ASP A 109 6.46 9.17 9.49
C ASP A 109 6.25 9.96 10.79
N PRO A 110 7.32 10.40 11.47
CA PRO A 110 7.24 10.99 12.81
C PRO A 110 6.44 12.30 12.84
N SER A 111 6.33 12.98 11.70
CA SER A 111 5.71 14.30 11.58
C SER A 111 4.40 14.28 10.78
N ARG A 112 4.30 13.41 9.77
CA ARG A 112 3.21 13.43 8.78
C ARG A 112 2.35 12.17 8.78
N ALA A 113 2.49 11.27 9.77
CA ALA A 113 1.67 10.06 9.86
C ALA A 113 0.15 10.35 9.73
N HIS A 114 -0.32 11.49 10.25
CA HIS A 114 -1.73 11.92 10.22
C HIS A 114 -2.19 12.50 8.87
N VAL A 115 -1.28 12.79 7.93
CA VAL A 115 -1.58 13.41 6.64
C VAL A 115 -1.79 12.32 5.59
N PRO A 116 -2.97 12.15 4.99
CA PRO A 116 -3.20 11.09 4.00
C PRO A 116 -2.31 11.20 2.77
N TYR A 117 -2.04 10.05 2.12
CA TYR A 117 -1.54 10.02 0.75
C TYR A 117 -2.69 10.27 -0.23
N SER A 118 -2.44 11.14 -1.20
CA SER A 118 -3.30 11.39 -2.34
C SER A 118 -3.18 10.29 -3.40
N PRO A 119 -4.24 10.02 -4.18
CA PRO A 119 -4.15 9.10 -5.30
C PRO A 119 -3.14 9.51 -6.38
N HIS A 120 -2.92 10.81 -6.54
CA HIS A 120 -2.01 11.36 -7.57
C HIS A 120 -0.55 11.06 -7.20
N GLU A 121 -0.11 11.39 -5.98
CA GLU A 121 1.27 11.14 -5.56
C GLU A 121 1.62 9.64 -5.55
N ALA A 122 0.66 8.78 -5.18
CA ALA A 122 0.82 7.32 -5.20
C ALA A 122 1.08 6.81 -6.62
N ARG A 123 0.30 7.28 -7.60
CA ARG A 123 0.48 6.89 -9.00
C ARG A 123 1.82 7.36 -9.57
N GLU A 124 2.20 8.61 -9.32
CA GLU A 124 3.49 9.11 -9.78
C GLU A 124 4.66 8.33 -9.15
N ALA A 125 4.58 8.02 -7.86
CA ALA A 125 5.60 7.24 -7.17
C ALA A 125 5.71 5.81 -7.70
N PHE A 126 4.58 5.14 -7.95
CA PHE A 126 4.55 3.82 -8.57
C PHE A 126 5.19 3.84 -9.95
N GLN A 127 4.85 4.81 -10.80
CA GLN A 127 5.45 4.94 -12.13
C GLN A 127 6.96 5.18 -12.09
N ARG A 128 7.47 5.92 -11.09
CA ARG A 128 8.92 6.08 -10.89
C ARG A 128 9.59 4.75 -10.53
N VAL A 129 9.01 4.00 -9.60
CA VAL A 129 9.55 2.71 -9.15
C VAL A 129 9.50 1.67 -10.26
N ALA A 130 8.38 1.55 -10.98
CA ALA A 130 8.26 0.63 -12.12
C ALA A 130 9.34 0.89 -13.18
N ARG A 131 9.61 2.17 -13.50
CA ARG A 131 10.70 2.55 -14.42
C ARG A 131 12.09 2.16 -13.89
N GLN A 132 12.34 2.29 -12.59
CA GLN A 132 13.63 1.94 -11.98
C GLN A 132 13.90 0.42 -12.00
N HIS A 133 12.85 -0.39 -11.85
CA HIS A 133 12.94 -1.86 -11.84
C HIS A 133 12.70 -2.50 -13.22
N GLY A 134 12.43 -1.71 -14.26
CA GLY A 134 12.11 -2.23 -15.59
C GLY A 134 10.77 -2.97 -15.65
N TRP A 135 9.88 -2.73 -14.69
CA TRP A 135 8.57 -3.37 -14.65
C TRP A 135 7.64 -2.79 -15.71
N GLU A 136 6.93 -3.68 -16.40
CA GLU A 136 5.86 -3.30 -17.31
C GLU A 136 4.66 -2.75 -16.52
N LYS A 137 4.01 -1.74 -17.12
CA LYS A 137 2.93 -0.98 -16.49
C LYS A 137 1.60 -1.67 -16.60
#